data_AF-A0A9D1B4N0-F1
#
_entry.id   AF-A0A9D1B4N0-F1
#
_cell.length_a   1.000
_cell.length_b   1.000
_cell.length_c   1.000
_cell.angle_alpha   90.00
_cell.angle_beta   90.00
_cell.angle_gamma   90.00
#
_symmetry.space_group_name_H-M   'P 1'
#
loop_
_entity.id
_entity.type
_entity.pdbx_description
1 polymer ?
#
loop_
_entity_poly.entity_id
_entity_poly.type
_entity_poly.pdbx_seq_one_letter_code
_entity_poly.pdbx_strand_id
1 'polypeptide(L)'
;MRYLIYLLIIANLVFFAWYPRPLERDDDRRALPPLPPNVDTLVLLSERDGQTPAGGTPATVDATAAGAPAPASVAPEPAQQTEPTAPEPAVEARPLGVCQSVGPFREPALADQIGRLLRDAGYQPQRREARAREQTGYWVYLPPMPRRRAREIVADLDAHGMKDYYIGK
;
A
#
# COMPACT_ATOMS: atom_id res chain seq x y z
N MET A 1 -10.07 52.34 20.31
CA MET A 1 -10.49 51.47 19.19
C MET A 1 -9.44 51.35 18.09
N ARG A 2 -8.99 52.44 17.44
CA ARG A 2 -8.01 52.39 16.33
C ARG A 2 -6.67 51.72 16.69
N TYR A 3 -6.10 52.06 17.85
CA TYR A 3 -4.84 51.46 18.32
C TYR A 3 -4.95 49.96 18.64
N LEU A 4 -6.12 49.51 19.09
CA LEU A 4 -6.35 48.09 19.38
C LEU A 4 -6.36 47.28 18.07
N ILE A 5 -6.96 47.83 17.01
CA ILE A 5 -6.94 47.23 15.67
C ILE A 5 -5.50 47.13 15.14
N TYR A 6 -4.70 48.19 15.24
CA TYR A 6 -3.30 48.16 14.80
C TYR A 6 -2.46 47.16 15.59
N LEU A 7 -2.64 47.09 16.91
CA LEU A 7 -1.96 46.11 17.75
C LEU A 7 -2.30 44.68 17.32
N LEU A 8 -3.58 44.40 17.05
CA LEU A 8 -4.04 43.08 16.64
C LEU A 8 -3.51 42.69 15.26
N ILE A 9 -3.43 43.64 14.33
CA ILE A 9 -2.81 43.42 13.01
C ILE A 9 -1.32 43.08 13.15
N ILE A 10 -0.57 43.88 13.91
CA ILE A 10 0.88 43.66 14.10
C ILE A 10 1.12 42.31 14.78
N ALA A 11 0.34 41.97 15.81
CA ALA A 11 0.46 40.69 16.50
C ALA A 11 0.24 39.49 15.56
N ASN A 12 -0.75 39.57 14.67
CA ASN A 12 -0.97 38.53 13.66
C ASN A 12 0.17 38.47 12.65
N LEU A 13 0.69 39.60 12.17
CA LEU A 13 1.81 39.61 11.22
C LEU A 13 3.07 39.01 11.82
N VAL A 14 3.39 39.35 13.08
CA VAL A 14 4.51 38.74 13.82
C VAL A 14 4.28 37.25 14.00
N PHE A 15 3.06 36.83 14.36
CA PHE A 15 2.72 35.41 14.47
C PHE A 15 2.94 34.66 13.15
N PHE A 16 2.44 35.17 12.03
CA PHE A 16 2.60 34.54 10.71
C PHE A 16 4.03 34.60 10.15
N ALA A 17 4.82 35.60 10.56
CA ALA A 17 6.24 35.69 10.20
C ALA A 17 7.11 34.73 11.02
N TRP A 18 6.74 34.50 12.29
CA TRP A 18 7.44 33.60 13.20
C TRP A 18 6.99 32.14 13.07
N TYR A 19 5.74 31.91 12.68
CA TYR A 19 5.23 30.57 12.48
C TYR A 19 6.00 29.92 11.33
N PRO A 20 6.58 28.72 11.53
CA PRO A 20 7.32 28.04 10.49
C PRO A 20 6.35 27.85 9.32
N ARG A 21 6.60 28.58 8.23
CA ARG A 21 5.92 28.28 6.98
C ARG A 21 6.34 26.86 6.64
N PRO A 22 5.42 25.91 6.43
CA PRO A 22 5.80 24.64 5.85
C PRO A 22 6.43 25.00 4.52
N LEU A 23 7.77 24.94 4.49
CA LEU A 23 8.56 25.10 3.29
C LEU A 23 7.90 24.21 2.24
N GLU A 24 7.64 24.77 1.06
CA GLU A 24 7.37 23.98 -0.14
C GLU A 24 8.16 22.68 -0.03
N ARG A 25 7.46 21.53 -0.10
CA ARG A 25 8.16 20.26 -0.25
C ARG A 25 9.10 20.47 -1.42
N ASP A 26 10.40 20.48 -1.16
CA ASP A 26 11.36 20.32 -2.22
C ASP A 26 10.95 19.03 -2.91
N ASP A 27 10.38 19.19 -4.10
CA ASP A 27 10.17 18.14 -5.10
C ASP A 27 11.54 17.76 -5.69
N ASP A 28 12.57 17.79 -4.85
CA ASP A 28 13.73 16.92 -4.93
C ASP A 28 13.17 15.51 -4.81
N ARG A 29 12.68 15.02 -5.96
CA ARG A 29 12.72 13.63 -6.34
C ARG A 29 14.12 13.15 -6.00
N ARG A 30 14.32 12.72 -4.75
CA ARG A 30 15.52 12.03 -4.31
C ARG A 30 15.81 11.04 -5.40
N ALA A 31 16.93 11.24 -6.09
CA ALA A 31 17.41 10.29 -7.07
C ALA A 31 17.50 8.96 -6.33
N LEU A 32 16.53 8.08 -6.58
CA LEU A 32 16.52 6.78 -5.97
C LEU A 32 17.80 6.08 -6.44
N PRO A 33 18.52 5.39 -5.55
CA PRO A 33 19.66 4.60 -5.99
C PRO A 33 19.22 3.66 -7.11
N PRO A 34 20.07 3.44 -8.13
CA PRO A 34 19.71 2.57 -9.25
C PRO A 34 19.34 1.18 -8.73
N LEU A 35 18.28 0.60 -9.29
CA LEU A 35 17.84 -0.74 -8.90
C LEU A 35 18.97 -1.75 -9.21
N PRO A 36 19.19 -2.74 -8.34
CA PRO A 36 20.14 -3.80 -8.59
C PRO A 36 19.79 -4.56 -9.88
N PRO A 37 20.77 -5.15 -10.60
CA PRO A 37 20.58 -5.68 -11.96
C PRO A 37 19.64 -6.90 -12.07
N ASN A 38 19.19 -7.48 -10.95
CA ASN A 38 18.45 -8.74 -10.91
C ASN A 38 17.04 -8.61 -10.31
N VAL A 39 16.41 -7.43 -10.40
CA VAL A 39 15.00 -7.26 -9.98
C VAL A 39 14.12 -6.95 -11.18
N ASP A 40 13.00 -7.65 -11.27
CA ASP A 40 11.99 -7.40 -12.30
C ASP A 40 11.43 -5.98 -12.15
N THR A 41 11.51 -5.20 -13.22
CA THR A 41 10.95 -3.85 -13.25
C THR A 41 9.43 -3.92 -13.28
N LEU A 42 8.79 -3.21 -12.35
CA LEU A 42 7.35 -3.03 -12.37
C LEU A 42 6.98 -2.17 -13.58
N VAL A 43 6.41 -2.80 -14.61
CA VAL A 43 5.81 -2.13 -15.77
C VAL A 43 4.31 -1.98 -15.56
N LEU A 44 3.75 -0.87 -16.04
CA LEU A 44 2.31 -0.68 -16.03
C LEU A 44 1.64 -1.69 -16.98
N LEU A 45 0.39 -2.07 -16.70
CA LEU A 45 -0.35 -2.98 -17.56
C LEU A 45 -0.49 -2.41 -18.99
N SER A 46 -0.71 -1.10 -19.10
CA SER A 46 -0.75 -0.37 -20.38
C SER A 46 0.58 -0.38 -21.15
N GLU A 47 1.71 -0.51 -20.46
CA GLU A 47 3.03 -0.61 -21.09
C GLU A 47 3.31 -2.04 -21.57
N ARG A 48 2.80 -3.05 -20.84
CA ARG A 48 2.86 -4.45 -21.25
C ARG A 48 2.10 -4.68 -22.56
N ASP A 49 0.94 -4.06 -22.71
CA ASP A 49 0.10 -4.22 -23.90
C ASP A 49 0.72 -3.57 -25.16
N GLY A 50 1.66 -2.63 -24.98
CA GLY A 50 2.44 -2.01 -26.05
C GLY A 50 3.79 -2.70 -26.34
N GLN A 51 4.28 -3.55 -25.44
CA GLN A 51 5.56 -4.24 -25.58
C GLN A 51 5.36 -5.59 -26.28
N THR A 52 5.47 -5.60 -27.61
CA THR A 52 5.61 -6.87 -28.35
C THR A 52 6.92 -7.53 -27.90
N PRO A 53 6.92 -8.77 -27.36
CA PRO A 53 8.14 -9.40 -26.90
C PRO A 53 9.01 -9.80 -28.10
N ALA A 54 10.12 -9.09 -28.30
CA ALA A 54 11.21 -9.60 -29.12
C ALA A 54 12.02 -10.60 -28.30
N GLY A 55 11.81 -11.89 -28.58
CA GLY A 55 12.81 -12.94 -28.36
C GLY A 55 12.94 -13.45 -26.92
N GLY A 56 12.07 -14.40 -26.56
CA GLY A 56 12.30 -15.31 -25.44
C GLY A 56 11.64 -16.65 -25.76
N THR A 57 12.43 -17.60 -26.23
CA THR A 57 12.02 -18.95 -26.64
C THR A 57 11.15 -19.63 -25.56
N PRO A 58 10.04 -20.31 -25.91
CA PRO A 58 9.27 -21.08 -24.94
C PRO A 58 10.10 -22.27 -24.47
N ALA A 59 10.45 -22.32 -23.19
CA ALA A 59 10.93 -23.54 -22.56
C ALA A 59 9.74 -24.49 -22.38
N THR A 60 9.66 -25.46 -23.29
CA THR A 60 8.72 -26.58 -23.26
C THR A 60 9.14 -27.59 -22.19
N VAL A 61 8.23 -27.80 -21.22
CA VAL A 61 8.01 -28.89 -20.25
C VAL A 61 9.18 -29.72 -19.69
N ASP A 62 9.18 -29.86 -18.36
CA ASP A 62 9.23 -31.18 -17.71
C ASP A 62 8.58 -31.12 -16.32
N ALA A 63 7.24 -31.25 -16.29
CA ALA A 63 6.54 -31.63 -15.07
C ALA A 63 6.48 -33.16 -15.02
N THR A 64 7.55 -33.77 -14.52
CA THR A 64 7.58 -35.20 -14.19
C THR A 64 6.56 -35.48 -13.08
N ALA A 65 5.46 -36.11 -13.47
CA ALA A 65 4.53 -36.75 -12.56
C ALA A 65 5.21 -37.97 -11.90
N ALA A 66 5.41 -37.89 -10.59
CA ALA A 66 5.60 -39.01 -9.69
C ALA A 66 4.69 -38.69 -8.49
N GLY A 67 3.58 -39.37 -8.26
CA GLY A 67 3.46 -40.80 -8.06
C GLY A 67 2.67 -40.98 -6.77
N ALA A 68 1.35 -40.81 -6.84
CA ALA A 68 0.44 -41.18 -5.77
C ALA A 68 0.08 -42.66 -5.94
N PRO A 69 0.32 -43.54 -4.95
CA PRO A 69 -0.20 -44.89 -5.00
C PRO A 69 -1.68 -44.87 -4.56
N ALA A 70 -2.55 -45.30 -5.47
CA ALA A 70 -3.87 -45.79 -5.12
C ALA A 70 -3.76 -47.08 -4.30
N PRO A 71 -4.79 -47.39 -3.48
CA PRO A 71 -5.29 -48.75 -3.59
C PRO A 71 -6.82 -48.86 -3.67
N ALA A 72 -7.19 -49.95 -4.31
CA ALA A 72 -8.40 -50.74 -4.12
C ALA A 72 -9.70 -50.25 -4.77
N SER A 73 -9.80 -50.62 -6.05
CA SER A 73 -10.96 -51.24 -6.70
C SER A 73 -11.93 -51.93 -5.72
N VAL A 74 -13.19 -51.49 -5.73
CA VAL A 74 -14.35 -52.30 -5.34
C VAL A 74 -15.22 -52.47 -6.59
N ALA A 75 -15.55 -53.72 -6.89
CA ALA A 75 -16.33 -54.17 -8.05
C ALA A 75 -17.83 -53.78 -7.91
N PRO A 76 -18.61 -53.79 -9.02
CA PRO A 76 -19.80 -52.97 -9.20
C PRO A 76 -21.13 -53.72 -8.90
N GLU A 77 -22.12 -53.00 -8.36
CA GLU A 77 -23.54 -53.41 -8.33
C GLU A 77 -24.42 -52.16 -8.09
N PRO A 78 -25.71 -52.15 -8.48
CA PRO A 78 -26.22 -52.02 -9.85
C PRO A 78 -26.94 -50.66 -10.08
N ALA A 79 -27.17 -50.39 -11.36
CA ALA A 79 -27.82 -49.20 -11.93
C ALA A 79 -28.95 -48.59 -11.08
N GLN A 80 -28.70 -47.39 -10.56
CA GLN A 80 -29.77 -46.43 -10.24
C GLN A 80 -29.87 -45.43 -11.39
N GLN A 81 -31.09 -45.34 -11.88
CA GLN A 81 -31.55 -44.59 -13.05
C GLN A 81 -31.05 -43.15 -13.01
N THR A 82 -30.34 -42.74 -14.06
CA THR A 82 -30.05 -41.34 -14.33
C THR A 82 -31.35 -40.66 -14.78
N GLU A 83 -32.04 -40.06 -13.82
CA GLU A 83 -33.07 -39.07 -14.13
C GLU A 83 -32.37 -37.85 -14.75
N PRO A 84 -32.85 -37.28 -15.87
CA PRO A 84 -32.17 -36.16 -16.52
C PRO A 84 -32.26 -34.92 -15.61
N THR A 85 -31.21 -34.67 -14.83
CA THR A 85 -31.01 -33.38 -14.18
C THR A 85 -30.91 -32.33 -15.28
N ALA A 86 -31.94 -31.50 -15.37
CA ALA A 86 -31.96 -30.31 -16.21
C ALA A 86 -30.67 -29.53 -15.99
N PRO A 87 -30.03 -28.98 -17.05
CA PRO A 87 -28.78 -28.27 -16.91
C PRO A 87 -28.97 -27.10 -15.95
N GLU A 88 -28.35 -27.22 -14.77
CA GLU A 88 -28.20 -26.11 -13.84
C GLU A 88 -27.49 -25.00 -14.62
N PRO A 89 -28.09 -23.79 -14.71
CA PRO A 89 -27.50 -22.73 -15.50
C PRO A 89 -26.11 -22.48 -14.96
N ALA A 90 -25.11 -22.60 -15.85
CA ALA A 90 -23.74 -22.28 -15.56
C ALA A 90 -23.72 -20.89 -14.92
N VAL A 91 -23.42 -20.83 -13.63
CA VAL A 91 -23.22 -19.58 -12.92
C VAL A 91 -22.00 -18.95 -13.56
N GLU A 92 -22.23 -18.04 -14.50
CA GLU A 92 -21.20 -17.21 -15.10
C GLU A 92 -20.35 -16.63 -13.97
N ALA A 93 -19.06 -16.93 -14.00
CA ALA A 93 -18.11 -16.43 -13.02
C ALA A 93 -18.11 -14.90 -13.10
N ARG A 94 -18.87 -14.26 -12.22
CA ARG A 94 -18.94 -12.80 -12.13
C ARG A 94 -17.52 -12.29 -11.90
N PRO A 95 -17.07 -11.27 -12.63
CA PRO A 95 -15.75 -10.70 -12.41
C PRO A 95 -15.65 -10.29 -10.95
N LEU A 96 -14.59 -10.72 -10.26
CA LEU A 96 -14.32 -10.34 -8.89
C LEU A 96 -14.20 -8.81 -8.86
N GLY A 97 -15.28 -8.15 -8.44
CA GLY A 97 -15.29 -6.70 -8.27
C GLY A 97 -14.29 -6.35 -7.19
N VAL A 98 -13.12 -5.85 -7.59
CA VAL A 98 -12.11 -5.40 -6.64
C VAL A 98 -12.62 -4.11 -6.01
N CYS A 99 -12.92 -4.16 -4.72
CA CYS A 99 -13.26 -2.96 -3.95
C CYS A 99 -12.03 -2.04 -3.90
N GLN A 100 -12.17 -0.83 -4.47
CA GLN A 100 -11.16 0.22 -4.39
C GLN A 100 -11.45 1.15 -3.21
N SER A 101 -10.39 1.69 -2.60
CA SER A 101 -10.50 2.68 -1.52
C SER A 101 -9.98 4.03 -2.00
N VAL A 102 -10.75 5.09 -1.79
CA VAL A 102 -10.34 6.48 -2.06
C VAL A 102 -10.20 7.20 -0.72
N GLY A 103 -8.99 7.63 -0.38
CA GLY A 103 -8.65 8.19 0.92
C GLY A 103 -7.22 7.81 1.33
N PRO A 104 -6.81 8.06 2.58
CA PRO A 104 -7.59 8.54 3.73
C PRO A 104 -7.86 10.05 3.69
N PHE A 105 -9.03 10.48 4.17
CA PHE A 105 -9.37 11.90 4.33
C PHE A 105 -9.25 12.30 5.80
N ARG A 106 -8.57 13.42 6.07
CA ARG A 106 -8.47 13.99 7.43
C ARG A 106 -9.77 14.63 7.89
N GLU A 107 -10.47 15.30 6.98
CA GLU A 107 -11.73 16.00 7.25
C GLU A 107 -12.93 15.14 6.83
N PRO A 108 -13.91 14.90 7.74
CA PRO A 108 -15.11 14.15 7.40
C PRO A 108 -15.93 14.77 6.26
N ALA A 109 -15.98 16.12 6.21
CA ALA A 109 -16.73 16.86 5.20
C ALA A 109 -16.22 16.61 3.78
N LEU A 110 -14.90 16.45 3.60
CA LEU A 110 -14.29 16.14 2.31
C LEU A 110 -14.66 14.73 1.85
N ALA A 111 -14.67 13.75 2.77
CA ALA A 111 -15.11 12.39 2.47
C ALA A 111 -16.57 12.36 2.00
N ASP A 112 -17.45 13.15 2.64
CA ASP A 112 -18.85 13.25 2.25
C ASP A 112 -19.03 13.92 0.88
N GLN A 113 -18.22 14.95 0.57
CA GLN A 113 -18.23 15.61 -0.74
C GLN A 113 -17.79 14.67 -1.86
N ILE A 114 -16.66 13.97 -1.68
CA ILE A 114 -16.17 12.96 -2.63
C ILE A 114 -17.21 11.84 -2.80
N GLY A 115 -17.84 11.41 -1.70
CA GLY A 115 -18.89 10.40 -1.75
C GLY A 115 -20.12 10.82 -2.57
N ARG A 116 -20.51 12.10 -2.55
CA ARG A 116 -21.56 12.62 -3.44
C ARG A 116 -21.12 12.59 -4.91
N LEU A 117 -19.92 13.07 -5.18
CA LEU A 117 -19.36 13.13 -6.54
C LEU A 117 -19.26 11.74 -7.18
N LEU A 118 -18.85 10.73 -6.41
CA LEU A 118 -18.83 9.33 -6.85
C LEU A 118 -20.23 8.76 -7.11
N ARG A 119 -21.22 9.11 -6.29
CA ARG A 119 -22.62 8.71 -6.53
C ARG A 119 -23.17 9.32 -7.80
N ASP A 120 -22.89 10.60 -8.04
CA ASP A 120 -23.33 11.31 -9.25
C ASP A 120 -22.70 10.71 -10.53
N ALA A 121 -21.50 10.13 -10.40
CA ALA A 121 -20.84 9.37 -11.45
C ALA A 121 -21.31 7.90 -11.59
N GLY A 122 -22.33 7.48 -10.82
CA GLY A 122 -22.92 6.15 -10.92
C GLY A 122 -22.25 5.06 -10.06
N TYR A 123 -21.28 5.42 -9.21
CA TYR A 123 -20.68 4.47 -8.27
C TYR A 123 -21.51 4.33 -6.99
N GLN A 124 -21.31 3.23 -6.26
CA GLN A 124 -21.91 2.99 -4.95
C GLN A 124 -20.85 3.06 -3.84
N PRO A 125 -20.35 4.26 -3.48
CA PRO A 125 -19.31 4.41 -2.47
C PRO A 125 -19.86 4.14 -1.06
N GLN A 126 -19.08 3.44 -0.24
CA GLN A 126 -19.35 3.24 1.17
C GLN A 126 -18.34 4.04 2.01
N ARG A 127 -18.83 4.90 2.92
CA ARG A 127 -17.96 5.62 3.86
C ARG A 127 -17.42 4.64 4.90
N ARG A 128 -16.10 4.66 5.10
CA ARG A 128 -15.42 3.88 6.13
C ARG A 128 -14.61 4.82 7.00
N GLU A 129 -14.85 4.75 8.30
CA GLU A 129 -14.03 5.44 9.30
C GLU A 129 -13.00 4.46 9.83
N ALA A 130 -11.73 4.85 9.77
CA ALA A 130 -10.63 4.06 10.29
C ALA A 130 -9.78 4.95 11.21
N ARG A 131 -9.51 4.46 12.41
CA ARG A 131 -8.48 5.06 13.27
C ARG A 131 -7.12 4.56 12.80
N ALA A 132 -6.57 5.23 11.78
CA ALA A 132 -5.18 5.02 11.40
C ALA A 132 -4.29 5.83 12.33
N ARG A 133 -3.30 5.17 12.96
CA ARG A 133 -2.16 5.90 13.50
C ARG A 133 -1.40 6.44 12.30
N GLU A 134 -1.29 7.75 12.21
CA GLU A 134 -0.41 8.37 11.22
C GLU A 134 1.00 7.82 11.47
N GLN A 135 1.56 7.08 10.51
CA GLN A 135 2.94 6.62 10.63
C GLN A 135 3.84 7.84 10.48
N THR A 136 4.29 8.40 11.61
CA THR A 136 5.13 9.62 11.63
C THR A 136 6.61 9.33 11.45
N GLY A 137 6.99 8.14 11.00
CA GLY A 137 8.39 7.80 10.75
C GLY A 137 8.61 6.32 10.45
N TYR A 138 9.87 6.01 10.16
CA TYR A 138 10.35 4.65 9.93
C TYR A 138 11.36 4.27 11.02
N TRP A 139 11.29 3.04 11.50
CA TRP A 139 12.33 2.48 12.35
C TRP A 139 13.55 2.13 11.48
N VAL A 140 14.71 2.70 11.82
CA VAL A 140 15.99 2.34 11.21
C VAL A 140 16.70 1.38 12.14
N TYR A 141 16.91 0.15 11.69
CA TYR A 141 17.62 -0.87 12.46
C TYR A 141 19.11 -0.84 12.14
N LEU A 142 19.93 -0.75 13.18
CA LEU A 142 21.38 -0.89 13.04
C LEU A 142 21.77 -2.38 13.18
N PRO A 143 22.82 -2.84 12.49
CA PRO A 143 23.34 -4.20 12.65
C PRO A 143 23.71 -4.53 14.11
N PRO A 144 23.70 -5.82 14.50
CA PRO A 144 24.13 -6.24 15.84
C PRO A 144 25.54 -5.75 16.16
N MET A 145 25.74 -5.20 17.36
CA MET A 145 27.03 -4.67 17.79
C MET A 145 27.26 -4.85 19.29
N PRO A 146 28.51 -4.79 19.77
CA PRO A 146 28.81 -4.85 21.20
C PRO A 146 28.13 -3.70 21.96
N ARG A 147 27.69 -3.97 23.19
CA ARG A 147 27.00 -2.99 24.05
C ARG A 147 27.76 -1.67 24.22
N ARG A 148 29.09 -1.69 24.22
CA ARG A 148 29.92 -0.48 24.27
C ARG A 148 29.70 0.41 23.04
N ARG A 149 29.73 -0.18 21.85
CA ARG A 149 29.54 0.56 20.59
C ARG A 149 28.15 1.15 20.47
N ALA A 150 27.12 0.43 20.93
CA ALA A 150 25.76 0.95 20.97
C ALA A 150 25.65 2.23 21.84
N ARG A 151 26.36 2.29 22.99
CA ARG A 151 26.38 3.48 23.85
C ARG A 151 27.12 4.66 23.21
N GLU A 152 28.19 4.41 22.47
CA GLU A 152 28.89 5.47 21.73
C GLU A 152 27.98 6.10 20.68
N ILE A 153 27.23 5.28 19.92
CA ILE A 153 26.26 5.77 18.94
C ILE A 153 25.15 6.57 19.62
N VAL A 154 24.62 6.09 20.75
CA VAL A 154 23.60 6.82 21.49
C VAL A 154 24.10 8.19 21.98
N ALA A 155 25.32 8.27 22.49
CA ALA A 155 25.91 9.55 22.87
C ALA A 155 26.03 10.51 21.67
N ASP A 156 26.37 9.99 20.49
CA ASP A 156 26.41 10.76 19.25
C ASP A 156 25.01 11.23 18.81
N LEU A 157 24.00 10.36 18.89
CA LEU A 157 22.60 10.71 18.60
C LEU A 157 22.10 11.81 19.55
N ASP A 158 22.38 11.68 20.85
CA ASP A 158 22.01 12.67 21.86
C ASP A 158 22.69 14.02 21.60
N ALA A 159 23.96 14.03 21.19
CA ALA A 159 24.70 15.25 20.84
C ALA A 159 24.08 16.00 19.64
N HIS A 160 23.42 15.28 18.74
CA HIS A 160 22.68 15.83 17.60
C HIS A 160 21.19 16.06 17.90
N GLY A 161 20.75 15.88 19.15
CA GLY A 161 19.37 16.12 19.58
C GLY A 161 18.36 15.04 19.17
N MET A 162 18.81 13.88 18.69
CA MET A 162 17.94 12.76 18.33
C MET A 162 17.61 11.91 19.56
N LYS A 163 16.34 11.92 19.99
CA LYS A 163 15.89 11.26 21.23
C LYS A 163 15.03 10.01 21.02
N ASP A 164 14.61 9.74 19.79
CA ASP A 164 13.76 8.59 19.44
C ASP A 164 14.62 7.39 19.04
N TYR A 165 15.16 6.68 20.03
CA TYR A 165 15.87 5.42 19.84
C TYR A 165 15.51 4.39 20.92
N TYR A 166 15.76 3.12 20.62
CA TYR A 166 15.56 2.01 21.55
C TYR A 166 16.78 1.09 21.53
N ILE A 167 17.27 0.70 22.71
CA ILE A 167 18.30 -0.31 22.87
C ILE A 167 17.66 -1.53 23.55
N GLY A 168 17.75 -2.70 22.90
CA GLY A 168 17.33 -3.97 23.49
C GLY A 168 18.09 -4.31 24.77
N LYS A 169 17.49 -5.14 25.63
CA LYS A 169 18.10 -5.58 26.89
C LYS A 169 19.30 -6.49 26.68
#